data_AF-K2NAW7-F1
#
_entry.id   AF-K2NAW7-F1
#
_cell.length_a   1.000
_cell.length_b   1.000
_cell.length_c   1.000
_cell.angle_alpha   90.00
_cell.angle_beta   90.00
_cell.angle_gamma   90.00
#
_symmetry.space_group_name_H-M   'P 1'
#
loop_
_entity.id
_entity.type
_entity.pdbx_description
1 polymer ?
#
loop_
_entity_poly.entity_id
_entity_poly.type
_entity_poly.pdbx_seq_one_letter_code
_entity_poly.pdbx_strand_id
1 'polypeptide(L)'
;VFAVAEAQFKEEDTVFTGIASQLLTAATADQPEEVLTDPKDTKVLEGGTSTEGKKRVDVSRPTAVVEGSDIYMLVGNYTRTAASCQGDSGTAPWGLLLVKGHVSTGENGEGEKIQWNDTHAVPCAFLHQEQGESWTGLIGSGGLGVHTRDGKLVFPVEGTKGKTTKDETEKDEKTVSLIITSSKDAKNWKLSKGMSDDGCSDPSVVEWEKDKLMMMTACDD
;
A
#
# COMPACT_ATOMS: atom_id res chain seq x y z
N VAL A 1 19.58 -3.60 3.84
CA VAL A 1 18.74 -2.39 3.68
C VAL A 1 18.24 -2.40 2.24
N PHE A 2 17.07 -1.84 1.95
CA PHE A 2 16.59 -1.74 0.57
C PHE A 2 15.89 -0.40 0.33
N ALA A 3 15.83 0.00 -0.94
CA ALA A 3 15.02 1.10 -1.43
C ALA A 3 13.84 0.54 -2.22
N VAL A 4 12.71 1.23 -2.15
CA VAL A 4 11.53 0.98 -2.97
C VAL A 4 10.93 2.30 -3.44
N ALA A 5 10.47 2.33 -4.68
CA ALA A 5 9.69 3.43 -5.22
C ALA A 5 8.58 2.93 -6.15
N GLU A 6 7.56 3.77 -6.31
CA GLU A 6 6.68 3.70 -7.48
C GLU A 6 7.52 4.00 -8.72
N ALA A 7 7.36 3.20 -9.77
CA ALA A 7 8.05 3.37 -11.03
C ALA A 7 7.05 3.47 -12.18
N GLN A 8 7.25 4.44 -13.06
CA GLN A 8 6.46 4.62 -14.28
C GLN A 8 7.14 3.91 -15.43
N PHE A 9 6.40 3.04 -16.11
CA PHE A 9 6.85 2.28 -17.25
C PHE A 9 6.09 2.73 -18.48
N LYS A 10 6.81 2.82 -19.60
CA LYS A 10 6.22 3.08 -20.91
C LYS A 10 6.48 1.89 -21.81
N GLU A 11 5.41 1.32 -22.34
CA GLU A 11 5.47 0.30 -23.38
C GLU A 11 4.58 0.74 -24.53
N GLU A 12 5.19 0.93 -25.71
CA GLU A 12 4.54 1.52 -26.88
C GLU A 12 3.83 2.85 -26.53
N ASP A 13 2.50 2.89 -26.65
CA ASP A 13 1.65 4.05 -26.34
C ASP A 13 0.95 3.95 -24.96
N THR A 14 1.28 2.93 -24.16
CA THR A 14 0.69 2.73 -22.83
C THR A 14 1.70 3.09 -21.74
N VAL A 15 1.28 3.95 -20.81
CA VAL A 15 1.98 4.20 -19.56
C VAL A 15 1.29 3.42 -18.45
N PHE A 16 2.07 2.74 -17.62
CA PHE A 16 1.57 2.03 -16.46
C PHE A 16 2.55 2.17 -15.30
N THR A 17 2.11 1.87 -14.09
CA THR A 17 2.91 1.97 -12.87
C THR A 17 3.24 0.58 -12.30
N GLY A 18 4.38 0.49 -11.64
CA GLY A 18 4.87 -0.70 -10.96
C GLY A 18 5.72 -0.34 -9.74
N ILE A 19 6.36 -1.33 -9.15
CA ILE A 19 7.24 -1.17 -8.00
C ILE A 19 8.68 -1.45 -8.48
N ALA A 20 9.57 -0.48 -8.27
CA ALA A 20 11.00 -0.69 -8.41
C ALA A 20 11.62 -0.89 -7.03
N SER A 21 12.51 -1.88 -6.91
CA SER A 21 13.22 -2.15 -5.66
C SER A 21 14.69 -2.45 -5.89
N GLN A 22 15.51 -2.11 -4.91
CA GLN A 22 16.96 -2.34 -4.94
C GLN A 22 17.47 -2.61 -3.52
N LEU A 23 18.22 -3.70 -3.34
CA LEU A 23 19.00 -3.89 -2.14
C LEU A 23 20.16 -2.91 -2.10
N LEU A 24 20.30 -2.25 -0.96
CA LEU A 24 21.38 -1.32 -0.70
C LEU A 24 22.47 -2.06 0.07
N THR A 25 23.66 -2.08 -0.51
CA THR A 25 24.88 -2.47 0.20
C THR A 25 25.35 -1.28 1.04
N ALA A 26 26.04 -1.57 2.14
CA ALA A 26 26.66 -0.52 2.93
C ALA A 26 27.79 0.12 2.11
N ALA A 27 27.51 1.25 1.46
CA ALA A 27 28.54 2.05 0.83
C ALA A 27 29.36 2.74 1.92
N THR A 28 30.68 2.64 1.86
CA THR A 28 31.62 3.42 2.70
C THR A 28 31.85 4.83 2.14
N ALA A 29 30.97 5.33 1.27
CA ALA A 29 31.24 6.51 0.45
C ALA A 29 30.85 7.81 1.17
N ASP A 30 31.74 8.81 1.11
CA ASP A 30 31.55 10.17 1.63
C ASP A 30 30.59 11.03 0.79
N GLN A 31 30.01 10.48 -0.29
CA GLN A 31 29.14 11.19 -1.23
C GLN A 31 27.78 10.50 -1.39
N PRO A 32 26.68 11.27 -1.55
CA PRO A 32 25.37 10.71 -1.82
C PRO A 32 25.37 9.97 -3.16
N GLU A 33 24.81 8.76 -3.16
CA GLU A 33 24.66 7.91 -4.34
C GLU A 33 23.18 7.89 -4.76
N GLU A 34 22.93 8.00 -6.06
CA GLU A 34 21.59 7.86 -6.62
C GLU A 34 21.21 6.38 -6.65
N VAL A 35 20.00 6.05 -6.17
CA VAL A 35 19.49 4.68 -6.10
C VAL A 35 18.33 4.49 -7.09
N LEU A 36 18.08 3.26 -7.50
CA LEU A 36 17.02 2.89 -8.46
C LEU A 36 17.23 3.44 -9.88
N THR A 37 18.47 3.73 -10.29
CA THR A 37 18.79 4.14 -11.67
C THR A 37 18.70 2.99 -12.67
N ASP A 38 18.99 1.76 -12.24
CA ASP A 38 18.83 0.51 -12.99
C ASP A 38 18.33 -0.59 -12.03
N PRO A 39 17.04 -0.55 -11.63
CA PRO A 39 16.52 -1.44 -10.60
C PRO A 39 16.47 -2.87 -11.12
N LYS A 40 17.37 -3.72 -10.60
CA LYS A 40 17.45 -5.15 -10.94
C LYS A 40 16.17 -5.92 -10.59
N ASP A 41 15.48 -5.50 -9.54
CA ASP A 41 14.27 -6.15 -9.03
C ASP A 41 13.06 -5.22 -9.22
N THR A 42 12.44 -5.33 -10.40
CA THR A 42 11.22 -4.60 -10.75
C THR A 42 10.01 -5.53 -10.75
N LYS A 43 8.91 -5.15 -10.09
CA LYS A 43 7.64 -5.88 -10.11
C LYS A 43 6.53 -5.04 -10.71
N VAL A 44 5.99 -5.52 -11.82
CA VAL A 44 4.75 -5.04 -12.41
C VAL A 44 3.61 -5.91 -11.88
N LEU A 45 2.53 -5.31 -11.39
CA LEU A 45 1.36 -6.06 -10.92
C LEU A 45 0.35 -6.24 -12.05
N GLU A 46 -0.13 -7.47 -12.18
CA GLU A 46 -1.20 -7.84 -13.10
C GLU A 46 -2.46 -8.11 -12.29
N GLY A 47 -3.60 -7.59 -12.75
CA GLY A 47 -4.92 -7.78 -12.14
C GLY A 47 -5.79 -8.72 -12.95
N GLY A 48 -6.67 -9.43 -12.23
CA GLY A 48 -7.63 -10.37 -12.78
C GLY A 48 -7.24 -11.83 -12.56
N THR A 49 -8.24 -12.69 -12.37
CA THR A 49 -8.09 -14.15 -12.22
C THR A 49 -8.23 -14.91 -13.53
N SER A 50 -8.42 -14.21 -14.66
CA SER A 50 -8.67 -14.82 -15.97
C SER A 50 -7.40 -15.04 -16.77
N THR A 51 -7.33 -16.20 -17.42
CA THR A 51 -6.29 -16.59 -18.39
C THR A 51 -6.36 -15.82 -19.72
N GLU A 52 -7.41 -15.04 -19.95
CA GLU A 52 -7.55 -14.15 -21.10
C GLU A 52 -7.32 -12.69 -20.68
N GLY A 53 -6.18 -12.12 -21.07
CA GLY A 53 -5.89 -10.68 -20.94
C GLY A 53 -5.57 -10.23 -19.51
N LYS A 54 -4.35 -10.52 -19.04
CA LYS A 54 -3.78 -9.94 -17.81
C LYS A 54 -3.79 -8.41 -17.92
N LYS A 55 -4.75 -7.74 -17.29
CA LYS A 55 -4.83 -6.29 -17.28
C LYS A 55 -3.87 -5.77 -16.22
N ARG A 56 -2.89 -4.95 -16.60
CA ARG A 56 -1.95 -4.34 -15.63
C ARG A 56 -2.73 -3.52 -14.60
N VAL A 57 -2.31 -3.62 -13.34
CA VAL A 57 -2.84 -2.81 -12.25
C VAL A 57 -1.83 -1.73 -11.97
N ASP A 58 -2.26 -0.49 -12.19
CA ASP A 58 -1.50 0.66 -11.76
C ASP A 58 -1.42 0.66 -10.23
N VAL A 59 -0.22 0.93 -9.72
CA VAL A 59 0.10 0.94 -8.31
C VAL A 59 0.70 2.29 -7.93
N SER A 60 0.32 2.77 -6.75
CA SER A 60 0.83 4.01 -6.21
C SER A 60 1.12 3.91 -4.73
N ARG A 61 1.96 4.84 -4.25
CA ARG A 61 2.29 5.04 -2.82
C ARG A 61 2.64 3.72 -2.08
N PRO A 62 3.69 2.99 -2.51
CA PRO A 62 4.09 1.76 -1.85
C PRO A 62 4.39 2.00 -0.37
N THR A 63 3.71 1.24 0.50
CA THR A 63 3.85 1.34 1.95
C THR A 63 4.37 0.01 2.49
N ALA A 64 5.62 -0.01 2.95
CA ALA A 64 6.34 -1.24 3.29
C ALA A 64 6.39 -1.52 4.80
N VAL A 65 6.19 -2.78 5.18
CA VAL A 65 6.40 -3.33 6.53
C VAL A 65 7.41 -4.46 6.42
N VAL A 66 8.42 -4.46 7.29
CA VAL A 66 9.49 -5.47 7.27
C VAL A 66 9.43 -6.29 8.55
N GLU A 67 9.53 -7.61 8.40
CA GLU A 67 9.74 -8.54 9.50
C GLU A 67 10.85 -9.52 9.14
N GLY A 68 12.00 -9.40 9.79
CA GLY A 68 13.15 -10.24 9.46
C GLY A 68 13.54 -10.08 7.98
N SER A 69 13.45 -11.18 7.22
CA SER A 69 13.70 -11.17 5.76
C SER A 69 12.42 -11.00 4.93
N ASP A 70 11.25 -11.01 5.55
CA ASP A 70 9.98 -10.86 4.85
C ASP A 70 9.59 -9.37 4.72
N ILE A 71 9.10 -9.02 3.54
CA ILE A 71 8.65 -7.68 3.19
C ILE A 71 7.17 -7.76 2.81
N TYR A 72 6.35 -6.93 3.44
CA TYR A 72 4.93 -6.81 3.14
C TYR A 72 4.66 -5.39 2.65
N MET A 73 4.06 -5.25 1.49
CA MET A 73 3.87 -3.95 0.87
C MET A 73 2.43 -3.75 0.45
N LEU A 74 1.79 -2.76 1.06
CA LEU A 74 0.49 -2.30 0.62
C LEU A 74 0.70 -1.34 -0.56
N VAL A 75 0.01 -1.63 -1.66
CA VAL A 75 -0.04 -0.76 -2.84
C VAL A 75 -1.49 -0.57 -3.25
N GLY A 76 -1.82 0.60 -3.79
CA GLY A 76 -3.19 0.93 -4.18
C GLY A 76 -3.27 1.52 -5.58
N ASN A 77 -4.41 1.31 -6.21
CA ASN A 77 -4.65 1.77 -7.57
C ASN A 77 -5.16 3.21 -7.58
N TYR A 78 -4.48 4.09 -8.33
CA TYR A 78 -4.92 5.43 -8.68
C TYR A 78 -5.71 5.44 -10.01
N THR A 79 -6.68 4.54 -10.22
CA THR A 79 -7.50 4.60 -11.45
C THR A 79 -8.67 5.56 -11.27
N ARG A 80 -8.88 6.40 -12.29
CA ARG A 80 -9.93 7.42 -12.41
C ARG A 80 -11.37 6.89 -12.35
N THR A 81 -11.56 5.57 -12.44
CA THR A 81 -12.87 4.92 -12.31
C THR A 81 -13.07 4.50 -10.86
N ALA A 82 -14.13 5.04 -10.23
CA ALA A 82 -14.52 4.76 -8.85
C ALA A 82 -14.59 3.25 -8.58
N ALA A 83 -13.50 2.68 -8.05
CA ALA A 83 -13.46 1.30 -7.63
C ALA A 83 -14.19 1.18 -6.28
N SER A 84 -15.52 1.11 -6.34
CA SER A 84 -16.36 0.97 -5.16
C SER A 84 -16.40 -0.49 -4.68
N CYS A 85 -16.64 -0.69 -3.38
CA CYS A 85 -16.93 -2.01 -2.80
C CYS A 85 -18.28 -2.60 -3.24
N GLN A 86 -18.94 -2.05 -4.28
CA GLN A 86 -20.26 -2.50 -4.74
C GLN A 86 -20.22 -3.65 -5.75
N GLY A 87 -19.03 -4.18 -6.07
CA GLY A 87 -18.82 -5.30 -7.01
C GLY A 87 -18.67 -6.68 -6.34
N ASP A 88 -18.51 -7.71 -7.17
CA ASP A 88 -18.32 -9.11 -6.74
C ASP A 88 -17.16 -9.27 -5.75
N SER A 89 -17.31 -10.23 -4.82
CA SER A 89 -16.39 -10.49 -3.69
C SER A 89 -14.93 -10.81 -4.08
N GLY A 90 -14.65 -11.03 -5.37
CA GLY A 90 -13.32 -11.28 -5.92
C GLY A 90 -12.58 -10.04 -6.45
N THR A 91 -13.19 -8.85 -6.38
CA THR A 91 -12.60 -7.60 -6.89
C THR A 91 -11.89 -6.86 -5.76
N ALA A 92 -10.64 -6.44 -5.96
CA ALA A 92 -9.92 -5.61 -4.99
C ALA A 92 -10.59 -4.21 -4.94
N PRO A 93 -11.21 -3.81 -3.82
CA PRO A 93 -11.78 -2.48 -3.64
C PRO A 93 -10.66 -1.45 -3.66
N TRP A 94 -10.89 -0.32 -4.33
CA TRP A 94 -9.87 0.72 -4.48
C TRP A 94 -8.55 0.22 -5.09
N GLY A 95 -8.57 -0.98 -5.69
CA GLY A 95 -7.39 -1.69 -6.19
C GLY A 95 -6.27 -1.89 -5.17
N LEU A 96 -6.60 -1.99 -3.87
CA LEU A 96 -5.59 -2.26 -2.83
C LEU A 96 -5.10 -3.72 -2.93
N LEU A 97 -3.79 -3.86 -3.03
CA LEU A 97 -3.08 -5.13 -3.10
C LEU A 97 -2.00 -5.19 -2.00
N LEU A 98 -1.85 -6.37 -1.41
CA LEU A 98 -0.71 -6.70 -0.56
C LEU A 98 0.28 -7.54 -1.34
N VAL A 99 1.46 -6.99 -1.60
CA VAL A 99 2.59 -7.69 -2.21
C VAL A 99 3.49 -8.24 -1.11
N LYS A 100 3.86 -9.52 -1.21
CA LYS A 100 4.81 -10.17 -0.32
C LYS A 100 6.14 -10.36 -1.04
N GLY A 101 7.23 -10.00 -0.37
CA GLY A 101 8.59 -10.21 -0.79
C GLY A 101 9.39 -10.92 0.30
N HIS A 102 10.49 -11.54 -0.10
CA HIS A 102 11.42 -12.21 0.80
C HIS A 102 12.85 -11.92 0.34
N VAL A 103 13.71 -11.48 1.25
CA VAL A 103 15.14 -11.30 0.99
C VAL A 103 15.82 -12.65 1.11
N SER A 104 16.33 -13.15 -0.01
CA SER A 104 17.01 -14.45 -0.12
C SER A 104 18.45 -14.26 -0.54
N THR A 105 19.33 -15.18 -0.15
CA THR A 105 20.68 -15.26 -0.73
C THR A 105 20.59 -15.88 -2.12
N GLY A 106 21.23 -15.27 -3.11
CA GLY A 106 21.34 -15.82 -4.46
C GLY A 106 22.10 -17.15 -4.48
N GLU A 107 21.84 -17.97 -5.49
CA GLU A 107 22.57 -19.23 -5.70
C GLU A 107 23.93 -18.94 -6.35
N ASN A 108 24.90 -19.86 -6.21
CA ASN A 108 26.19 -19.81 -6.92
C ASN A 108 27.04 -18.54 -6.67
N GLY A 109 26.96 -17.94 -5.48
CA GLY A 109 27.74 -16.75 -5.12
C GLY A 109 27.14 -15.43 -5.59
N GLU A 110 25.91 -15.45 -6.13
CA GLU A 110 25.10 -14.24 -6.27
C GLU A 110 24.78 -13.66 -4.89
N GLY A 111 24.82 -12.32 -4.78
CA GLY A 111 24.49 -11.60 -3.55
C GLY A 111 23.02 -11.77 -3.13
N GLU A 112 22.64 -11.11 -2.04
CA GLU A 112 21.24 -11.05 -1.62
C GLU A 112 20.36 -10.46 -2.73
N LYS A 113 19.13 -10.96 -2.86
CA LYS A 113 18.10 -10.47 -3.81
C LYS A 113 16.71 -10.46 -3.18
N ILE A 114 15.86 -9.55 -3.64
CA ILE A 114 14.46 -9.49 -3.20
C ILE A 114 13.62 -10.36 -4.14
N GLN A 115 13.06 -11.43 -3.60
CA GLN A 115 12.11 -12.27 -4.33
C GLN A 115 10.69 -11.85 -3.99
N TRP A 116 9.95 -11.36 -4.98
CA TRP A 116 8.57 -10.97 -4.80
C TRP A 116 7.59 -12.12 -5.05
N ASN A 117 7.26 -12.86 -4.01
CA ASN A 117 6.57 -14.15 -4.07
C ASN A 117 5.09 -14.04 -4.47
N ASP A 118 4.29 -13.34 -3.66
CA ASP A 118 2.82 -13.38 -3.75
C ASP A 118 2.23 -11.98 -3.85
N THR A 119 1.04 -11.90 -4.45
CA THR A 119 0.20 -10.71 -4.46
C THR A 119 -1.21 -11.12 -4.05
N HIS A 120 -1.75 -10.46 -3.02
CA HIS A 120 -3.09 -10.72 -2.51
C HIS A 120 -3.97 -9.49 -2.67
N ALA A 121 -5.20 -9.67 -3.16
CA ALA A 121 -6.21 -8.63 -3.09
C ALA A 121 -6.62 -8.40 -1.63
N VAL A 122 -6.68 -7.13 -1.22
CA VAL A 122 -7.24 -6.77 0.09
C VAL A 122 -8.77 -6.85 -0.01
N PRO A 123 -9.49 -7.60 0.86
CA PRO A 123 -10.93 -7.82 0.70
C PRO A 123 -11.78 -6.58 1.02
N CYS A 124 -12.96 -6.40 0.39
CA CYS A 124 -13.89 -5.30 0.74
C CYS A 124 -14.51 -5.41 2.13
N ALA A 125 -14.64 -6.64 2.64
CA ALA A 125 -15.48 -6.91 3.81
C ALA A 125 -15.06 -6.14 5.07
N PHE A 126 -13.77 -5.79 5.24
CA PHE A 126 -13.31 -5.08 6.44
C PHE A 126 -13.72 -3.60 6.47
N LEU A 127 -14.07 -3.00 5.32
CA LEU A 127 -14.48 -1.59 5.22
C LEU A 127 -15.90 -1.36 5.75
N HIS A 128 -16.75 -2.39 5.69
CA HIS A 128 -18.15 -2.31 6.13
C HIS A 128 -18.34 -2.66 7.61
N GLN A 129 -17.28 -3.07 8.30
CA GLN A 129 -17.45 -3.73 9.60
C GLN A 129 -17.81 -2.78 10.74
N GLU A 130 -17.40 -1.50 10.75
CA GLU A 130 -17.46 -0.74 12.01
C GLU A 130 -17.81 0.76 11.95
N GLN A 131 -17.98 1.36 10.78
CA GLN A 131 -18.32 2.79 10.67
C GLN A 131 -19.37 2.97 9.58
N GLY A 132 -20.53 3.54 9.90
CA GLY A 132 -21.56 3.90 8.92
C GLY A 132 -21.13 5.03 7.95
N GLU A 133 -19.83 5.18 7.74
CA GLU A 133 -19.19 6.15 6.87
C GLU A 133 -19.14 5.62 5.44
N SER A 134 -19.57 6.45 4.50
CA SER A 134 -19.49 6.16 3.06
C SER A 134 -18.11 6.52 2.53
N TRP A 135 -17.20 5.56 2.53
CA TRP A 135 -15.88 5.68 1.91
C TRP A 135 -15.98 5.74 0.39
N THR A 136 -15.39 6.79 -0.19
CA THR A 136 -15.23 7.01 -1.64
C THR A 136 -13.79 6.86 -2.10
N GLY A 137 -12.87 6.47 -1.21
CA GLY A 137 -11.48 6.20 -1.52
C GLY A 137 -10.75 5.62 -0.32
N LEU A 138 -9.77 4.73 -0.58
CA LEU A 138 -8.77 4.32 0.40
C LEU A 138 -7.45 4.01 -0.31
N ILE A 139 -6.38 4.71 0.08
CA ILE A 139 -5.05 4.58 -0.53
C ILE A 139 -3.97 4.39 0.54
N GLY A 140 -2.86 3.75 0.18
CA GLY A 140 -1.67 3.73 1.03
C GLY A 140 -1.11 5.14 1.20
N SER A 141 -0.51 5.45 2.35
CA SER A 141 0.15 6.74 2.58
C SER A 141 1.51 6.85 1.89
N GLY A 142 2.10 5.72 1.49
CA GLY A 142 3.50 5.63 1.10
C GLY A 142 4.42 5.51 2.32
N GLY A 143 5.68 5.17 2.06
CA GLY A 143 6.70 5.08 3.10
C GLY A 143 6.64 3.77 3.88
N LEU A 144 6.66 3.86 5.21
CA LEU A 144 6.78 2.71 6.11
C LEU A 144 5.52 2.50 6.95
N GLY A 145 5.12 1.24 7.08
CA GLY A 145 4.26 0.77 8.15
C GLY A 145 5.05 0.15 9.29
N VAL A 146 4.35 -0.58 10.16
CA VAL A 146 4.92 -1.20 11.36
C VAL A 146 4.56 -2.68 11.46
N HIS A 147 5.54 -3.51 11.78
CA HIS A 147 5.30 -4.85 12.31
C HIS A 147 5.28 -4.76 13.84
N THR A 148 4.11 -5.00 14.43
CA THR A 148 3.91 -4.82 15.87
C THR A 148 4.40 -6.01 16.67
N ARG A 149 4.66 -5.80 17.97
CA ARG A 149 5.09 -6.88 18.89
C ARG A 149 4.07 -8.02 19.02
N ASP A 150 2.79 -7.77 18.78
CA ASP A 150 1.73 -8.79 18.76
C ASP A 150 1.59 -9.49 17.39
N GLY A 151 2.53 -9.24 16.46
CA GLY A 151 2.67 -9.97 15.20
C GLY A 151 1.74 -9.49 14.08
N LYS A 152 1.24 -8.26 14.15
CA LYS A 152 0.37 -7.67 13.13
C LYS A 152 1.16 -6.75 12.20
N LEU A 153 0.67 -6.63 10.97
CA LEU A 153 1.12 -5.65 10.01
C LEU A 153 0.21 -4.43 10.11
N VAL A 154 0.79 -3.25 10.26
CA VAL A 154 0.07 -1.98 10.41
C VAL A 154 0.48 -1.06 9.28
N PHE A 155 -0.49 -0.62 8.49
CA PHE A 155 -0.29 0.29 7.37
C PHE A 155 -1.04 1.59 7.62
N PRO A 156 -0.35 2.75 7.61
CA PRO A 156 -1.01 4.04 7.51
C PRO A 156 -1.67 4.18 6.14
N VAL A 157 -2.89 4.70 6.11
CA VAL A 157 -3.69 4.88 4.89
C VAL A 157 -4.48 6.17 4.93
N GLU A 158 -4.80 6.71 3.76
CA GLU A 158 -5.67 7.86 3.59
C GLU A 158 -7.02 7.41 3.06
N GLY A 159 -8.08 7.78 3.78
CA GLY A 159 -9.46 7.53 3.39
C GLY A 159 -10.11 8.81 2.86
N THR A 160 -10.87 8.69 1.79
CA THR A 160 -11.76 9.77 1.31
C THR A 160 -13.18 9.44 1.74
N LYS A 161 -13.79 10.34 2.51
CA LYS A 161 -15.21 10.27 2.86
C LYS A 161 -16.02 11.03 1.82
N GLY A 162 -17.09 10.42 1.34
CA GLY A 162 -18.11 11.15 0.58
C GLY A 162 -19.26 11.52 1.49
N LYS A 163 -19.65 12.81 1.52
CA LYS A 163 -20.89 13.25 2.16
C LYS A 163 -21.97 13.42 1.11
N THR A 164 -23.04 12.61 1.17
CA THR A 164 -24.23 12.85 0.34
C THR A 164 -25.14 13.84 1.08
N THR A 165 -25.09 15.13 0.72
CA THR A 165 -26.08 16.10 1.20
C THR A 165 -27.44 15.84 0.55
N LYS A 166 -28.54 16.19 1.25
CA LYS A 166 -29.93 15.95 0.82
C LYS A 166 -30.29 16.53 -0.56
N ASP A 167 -29.50 17.46 -1.09
CA ASP A 167 -29.74 18.10 -2.39
C ASP A 167 -28.82 17.60 -3.53
N GLU A 168 -28.06 16.50 -3.34
CA GLU A 168 -27.23 15.81 -4.36
C GLU A 168 -26.24 16.69 -5.17
N THR A 169 -26.09 17.97 -4.83
CA THR A 169 -25.43 18.97 -5.68
C THR A 169 -23.98 19.25 -5.28
N GLU A 170 -23.58 18.92 -4.06
CA GLU A 170 -22.20 19.08 -3.59
C GLU A 170 -21.68 17.74 -3.03
N LYS A 171 -20.65 17.19 -3.70
CA LYS A 171 -19.83 16.12 -3.12
C LYS A 171 -18.74 16.78 -2.30
N ASP A 172 -19.00 17.01 -1.03
CA ASP A 172 -17.93 17.34 -0.08
C ASP A 172 -17.13 16.07 0.19
N GLU A 173 -16.04 15.89 -0.55
CA GLU A 173 -15.04 14.87 -0.28
C GLU A 173 -14.06 15.40 0.77
N LYS A 174 -13.88 14.63 1.85
CA LYS A 174 -12.95 14.96 2.93
C LYS A 174 -11.94 13.84 3.10
N THR A 175 -10.66 14.20 3.11
CA THR A 175 -9.56 13.28 3.40
C THR A 175 -9.39 13.11 4.90
N VAL A 176 -9.18 11.89 5.35
CA VAL A 176 -8.76 11.57 6.71
C VAL A 176 -7.66 10.51 6.71
N SER A 177 -6.91 10.48 7.78
CA SER A 177 -5.88 9.48 8.04
C SER A 177 -6.40 8.36 8.95
N LEU A 178 -6.07 7.13 8.57
CA LEU A 178 -6.54 5.88 9.16
C LEU A 178 -5.40 4.85 9.24
N ILE A 179 -5.66 3.74 9.94
CA ILE A 179 -4.78 2.57 9.99
C ILE A 179 -5.52 1.36 9.46
N ILE A 180 -4.85 0.61 8.58
CA ILE A 180 -5.20 -0.78 8.28
C ILE A 180 -4.31 -1.69 9.11
N THR A 181 -4.92 -2.67 9.78
CA THR A 181 -4.19 -3.76 10.44
C THR A 181 -4.48 -5.08 9.74
N SER A 182 -3.45 -5.88 9.51
CA SER A 182 -3.54 -7.18 8.86
C SER A 182 -2.77 -8.26 9.61
N SER A 183 -3.25 -9.51 9.56
CA SER A 183 -2.43 -10.67 9.90
C SER A 183 -1.41 -10.96 8.79
N LYS A 184 -0.28 -11.58 9.12
CA LYS A 184 0.80 -11.89 8.14
C LYS A 184 0.34 -12.77 6.98
N ASP A 185 -0.63 -13.66 7.24
CA ASP A 185 -1.23 -14.50 6.22
C ASP A 185 -2.24 -13.77 5.34
N ALA A 186 -2.45 -12.46 5.56
CA ALA A 186 -3.34 -11.58 4.81
C ALA A 186 -4.81 -12.02 4.81
N LYS A 187 -5.23 -12.82 5.80
CA LYS A 187 -6.61 -13.31 5.91
C LYS A 187 -7.50 -12.43 6.76
N ASN A 188 -6.93 -11.73 7.74
CA ASN A 188 -7.69 -10.90 8.67
C ASN A 188 -7.27 -9.44 8.50
N TRP A 189 -8.20 -8.62 8.02
CA TRP A 189 -8.01 -7.18 7.81
C TRP A 189 -8.95 -6.41 8.72
N LYS A 190 -8.48 -5.28 9.23
CA LYS A 190 -9.26 -4.35 10.06
C LYS A 190 -8.90 -2.91 9.72
N LEU A 191 -9.90 -2.05 9.67
CA LEU A 191 -9.74 -0.61 9.61
C LEU A 191 -9.88 -0.03 11.01
N SER A 192 -9.11 1.02 11.33
CA SER A 192 -9.20 1.68 12.63
C SER A 192 -10.56 2.35 12.86
N LYS A 193 -11.07 2.23 14.10
CA LYS A 193 -12.29 2.95 14.54
C LYS A 193 -12.07 4.44 14.72
N GLY A 194 -10.87 4.84 15.10
CA GLY A 194 -10.45 6.23 15.15
C GLY A 194 -9.86 6.65 13.81
N MET A 195 -9.97 7.94 13.53
CA MET A 195 -9.39 8.60 12.37
C MET A 195 -8.94 10.01 12.80
N SER A 196 -8.16 10.67 11.95
CA SER A 196 -7.84 12.09 12.12
C SER A 196 -9.05 12.98 11.88
N ASP A 197 -8.87 14.28 12.12
CA ASP A 197 -9.79 15.31 11.64
C ASP A 197 -9.82 15.35 10.10
N ASP A 198 -10.88 15.94 9.55
CA ASP A 198 -11.06 16.13 8.12
C ASP A 198 -10.01 17.11 7.57
N GLY A 199 -9.43 16.79 6.42
CA GLY A 199 -8.34 17.58 5.80
C GLY A 199 -6.94 17.09 6.15
N CYS A 200 -6.82 15.97 6.88
CA CYS A 200 -5.52 15.42 7.29
C CYS A 200 -5.08 14.23 6.41
N SER A 201 -3.88 14.30 5.83
CA SER A 201 -3.27 13.33 4.90
C SER A 201 -1.84 12.92 5.30
N ASP A 202 -1.19 12.15 4.43
CA ASP A 202 0.19 11.68 4.53
C ASP A 202 0.55 11.07 5.91
N PRO A 203 -0.27 10.12 6.42
CA PRO A 203 -0.04 9.57 7.74
C PRO A 203 1.23 8.72 7.82
N SER A 204 1.89 8.80 8.97
CA SER A 204 2.95 7.88 9.38
C SER A 204 2.58 7.27 10.73
N VAL A 205 2.97 6.02 10.96
CA VAL A 205 2.62 5.29 12.18
C VAL A 205 3.83 4.63 12.81
N VAL A 206 3.87 4.63 14.14
CA VAL A 206 4.87 3.92 14.95
C VAL A 206 4.17 3.16 16.08
N GLU A 207 4.73 2.03 16.51
CA GLU A 207 4.35 1.41 17.78
C GLU A 207 5.01 2.17 18.93
N TRP A 208 4.19 2.74 19.83
CA TRP A 208 4.64 3.48 21.00
C TRP A 208 4.16 2.76 22.25
N GLU A 209 5.05 2.38 23.18
CA GLU A 209 4.70 1.53 24.34
C GLU A 209 4.09 0.18 23.91
N LYS A 210 3.53 -0.57 24.87
CA LYS A 210 2.88 -1.85 24.62
C LYS A 210 1.44 -1.63 24.12
N ASP A 211 1.09 -2.29 23.03
CA ASP A 211 -0.26 -2.34 22.46
C ASP A 211 -0.84 -0.96 22.07
N LYS A 212 0.03 0.00 21.75
CA LYS A 212 -0.34 1.38 21.41
C LYS A 212 0.35 1.80 20.12
N LEU A 213 -0.40 2.48 19.28
CA LEU A 213 0.08 3.07 18.04
C LEU A 213 0.02 4.59 18.17
N MET A 214 1.03 5.26 17.64
CA MET A 214 1.04 6.71 17.47
C MET A 214 1.03 6.99 15.97
N MET A 215 0.05 7.80 15.53
CA MET A 215 -0.05 8.27 14.15
C MET A 215 0.23 9.76 14.12
N MET A 216 1.04 10.19 13.15
CA MET A 216 1.25 11.59 12.82
C MET A 216 0.73 11.83 11.40
N THR A 217 0.07 12.95 11.16
CA THR A 217 -0.56 13.31 9.88
C THR A 217 -0.35 14.80 9.61
N ALA A 218 -0.27 15.17 8.34
CA ALA A 218 -0.28 16.56 7.92
C ALA A 218 -1.72 17.01 7.72
N CYS A 219 -2.11 18.18 8.24
CA CYS A 219 -3.47 18.70 8.09
C CYS A 219 -3.40 20.08 7.45
N ASP A 220 -4.26 20.31 6.46
CA ASP A 220 -4.46 21.65 5.91
C ASP A 220 -5.25 22.53 6.91
N ASP A 221 -4.89 23.80 7.00
CA ASP A 221 -5.53 24.81 7.88
C ASP A 221 -6.90 25.30 7.35
#